data_AF-A0A7J7MHU7-F1
#
_entry.id   AF-A0A7J7MHU7-F1
#
_cell.length_a   1.000
_cell.length_b   1.000
_cell.length_c   1.000
_cell.angle_alpha   90.00
_cell.angle_beta   90.00
_cell.angle_gamma   90.00
#
_symmetry.space_group_name_H-M   'P 1'
#
loop_
_entity.id
_entity.type
_entity.pdbx_description
1 polymer ?
#
loop_
_entity_poly.entity_id
_entity_poly.type
_entity_poly.pdbx_seq_one_letter_code
_entity_poly.pdbx_strand_id
1 'polypeptide(L)'
;MATTKSPASLLWCSSAALLIVMMGLSTQTVTVRSQQCSAELTNLSVCAQYVVPGQPNLAPSPECCSALQHVDQTCLCNTLRVASQMPSACGLPALSCG
;
A
#
# COMPACT_ATOMS: atom_id res chain seq x y z
N MET A 1 9.46 -41.50 -36.28
CA MET A 1 8.66 -41.43 -35.04
C MET A 1 7.90 -40.12 -35.02
N ALA A 2 6.67 -40.12 -35.56
CA ALA A 2 5.78 -38.97 -35.53
C ALA A 2 4.78 -39.19 -34.41
N THR A 3 4.88 -38.40 -33.34
CA THR A 3 3.95 -38.44 -32.22
C THR A 3 2.66 -37.75 -32.63
N THR A 4 1.67 -38.52 -33.07
CA THR A 4 0.30 -38.05 -33.32
C THR A 4 -0.35 -37.70 -31.98
N LYS A 5 -0.21 -36.44 -31.54
CA LYS A 5 -0.77 -35.96 -30.28
C LYS A 5 -2.25 -35.61 -30.48
N SER A 6 -3.11 -36.39 -29.83
CA SER A 6 -4.57 -36.33 -29.91
C SER A 6 -5.10 -34.89 -29.66
N PRO A 7 -6.04 -34.38 -30.46
CA PRO A 7 -6.53 -32.99 -30.36
C PRO A 7 -7.16 -32.69 -29.00
N ALA A 8 -7.74 -33.71 -28.34
CA ALA A 8 -8.30 -33.58 -26.98
C ALA A 8 -7.25 -33.16 -25.93
N SER A 9 -5.98 -33.54 -26.11
CA SER A 9 -4.89 -33.16 -25.20
C SER A 9 -4.43 -31.71 -25.38
N LEU A 10 -4.65 -31.11 -26.56
CA LEU A 10 -4.31 -29.70 -26.81
C LEU A 10 -5.35 -28.76 -26.17
N LEU A 11 -6.63 -29.14 -26.22
CA LEU A 11 -7.71 -28.38 -25.55
C LEU A 11 -7.51 -28.34 -24.02
N TRP A 12 -7.05 -29.44 -23.42
CA TRP A 12 -6.85 -29.52 -21.97
C TRP A 12 -5.70 -28.63 -21.46
N CYS A 13 -4.60 -28.55 -22.23
CA CYS A 13 -3.48 -27.65 -21.91
C CYS A 13 -3.85 -26.17 -22.07
N SER A 14 -4.69 -25.83 -23.07
CA SER A 14 -5.11 -24.46 -23.33
C SER A 14 -5.97 -23.89 -22.18
N SER A 15 -6.89 -24.70 -21.64
CA SER A 15 -7.72 -24.31 -20.50
C SER A 15 -6.90 -24.12 -19.21
N ALA A 16 -5.88 -24.95 -18.97
CA ALA A 16 -5.01 -24.82 -17.81
C ALA A 16 -4.13 -23.56 -17.89
N ALA A 17 -3.62 -23.24 -19.07
CA ALA A 17 -2.82 -22.02 -19.28
C ALA A 17 -3.63 -20.74 -19.02
N LEU A 18 -4.91 -20.72 -19.41
CA LEU A 18 -5.78 -19.56 -19.20
C LEU A 18 -6.05 -19.30 -17.70
N LEU A 19 -6.22 -20.36 -16.91
CA LEU A 19 -6.42 -20.27 -15.46
C LEU A 19 -5.19 -19.72 -14.74
N ILE A 20 -3.98 -20.12 -15.16
CA ILE A 20 -2.71 -19.64 -14.58
C ILE A 20 -2.53 -18.13 -14.85
N VAL A 21 -2.88 -17.66 -16.05
CA VAL A 21 -2.81 -16.22 -16.40
C VAL A 21 -3.78 -15.39 -15.55
N MET A 22 -5.01 -15.88 -15.31
CA MET A 22 -5.99 -15.17 -14.49
C MET A 22 -5.57 -15.05 -13.01
N MET A 23 -4.95 -16.08 -12.43
CA MET A 23 -4.41 -16.01 -11.06
C MET A 23 -3.27 -14.99 -10.93
N GLY A 24 -2.42 -14.85 -11.96
CA GLY A 24 -1.27 -13.95 -11.96
C GLY A 24 -1.61 -12.46 -11.89
N LEU A 25 -2.77 -12.03 -12.39
CA LEU A 25 -3.17 -10.61 -12.40
C LEU A 25 -3.54 -10.06 -11.01
N SER A 26 -3.86 -10.91 -10.05
CA SER A 26 -4.33 -10.48 -8.72
C SER A 26 -3.26 -9.77 -7.88
N THR A 27 -1.98 -10.10 -8.09
CA THR A 27 -0.85 -9.60 -7.29
C THR A 27 -0.50 -8.14 -7.58
N GLN A 28 -0.85 -7.64 -8.77
CA GLN A 28 -0.47 -6.28 -9.19
C GLN A 28 -1.26 -5.19 -8.48
N THR A 29 -2.44 -5.52 -7.95
CA THR A 29 -3.30 -4.55 -7.25
C THR A 29 -2.69 -4.07 -5.94
N VAL A 30 -1.95 -4.95 -5.25
CA VAL A 30 -1.32 -4.66 -3.95
C VAL A 30 -0.13 -3.70 -4.10
N THR A 31 0.68 -3.90 -5.15
CA THR A 31 1.85 -3.06 -5.42
C THR A 31 1.46 -1.67 -5.90
N VAL A 32 0.40 -1.56 -6.73
CA VAL A 32 -0.09 -0.25 -7.19
C VAL A 32 -0.66 0.56 -6.02
N ARG A 33 -1.46 -0.05 -5.14
CA ARG A 33 -2.01 0.66 -3.98
C ARG A 33 -0.96 1.10 -2.98
N SER A 34 0.08 0.29 -2.76
CA SER A 34 1.19 0.67 -1.87
C SER A 34 2.03 1.81 -2.44
N GLN A 35 2.29 1.82 -3.75
CA GLN A 35 2.96 2.94 -4.43
C GLN A 35 2.13 4.23 -4.38
N GLN A 36 0.82 4.15 -4.64
CA GLN A 36 -0.10 5.29 -4.50
C GLN A 36 -0.10 5.84 -3.07
N CYS A 37 -0.22 4.96 -2.09
CA CYS A 37 -0.15 5.32 -0.66
C CYS A 37 1.15 6.06 -0.31
N SER A 38 2.30 5.57 -0.78
CA SER A 38 3.58 6.25 -0.53
C SER A 38 3.68 7.64 -1.17
N ALA A 39 3.10 7.81 -2.36
CA ALA A 39 3.08 9.10 -3.05
C ALA A 39 2.15 10.10 -2.34
N GLU A 40 0.96 9.65 -1.90
CA GLU A 40 0.01 10.46 -1.13
C GLU A 40 0.59 10.89 0.23
N LEU A 41 1.25 9.96 0.95
CA LEU A 41 1.94 10.25 2.21
C LEU A 41 3.08 11.26 2.04
N THR A 42 3.78 11.24 0.91
CA THR A 42 4.85 12.22 0.61
C THR A 42 4.28 13.64 0.50
N ASN A 43 3.06 13.78 -0.02
CA ASN A 43 2.37 15.07 -0.13
C ASN A 43 2.03 15.66 1.27
N LEU A 44 1.86 14.82 2.29
CA LEU A 44 1.66 15.27 3.68
C LEU A 44 2.89 15.93 4.31
N SER A 45 4.04 15.97 3.64
CA SER A 45 5.21 16.71 4.11
C SER A 45 4.92 18.20 4.36
N VAL A 46 3.95 18.80 3.65
CA VAL A 46 3.46 20.17 3.91
C VAL A 46 2.86 20.33 5.31
N CYS A 47 2.39 19.24 5.92
CA CYS A 47 1.82 19.22 7.26
C CYS A 47 2.88 19.09 8.37
N ALA A 48 4.17 18.87 8.05
CA ALA A 48 5.20 18.53 9.03
C ALA A 48 5.33 19.56 10.16
N GLN A 49 5.21 20.85 9.84
CA GLN A 49 5.28 21.93 10.83
C GLN A 49 4.09 21.98 11.81
N TYR A 50 2.99 21.27 11.54
CA TYR A 50 1.81 21.27 12.40
C TYR A 50 1.78 20.08 13.37
N VAL A 51 2.64 19.08 13.15
CA VAL A 51 2.69 17.84 13.94
C VAL A 51 3.88 17.79 14.90
N VAL A 52 4.71 18.85 14.95
CA VAL A 52 5.86 18.94 15.85
C VAL A 52 5.43 19.58 17.18
N PRO A 53 5.73 18.94 18.32
CA PRO A 53 5.44 19.50 19.64
C PRO A 53 6.20 20.81 19.86
N GLY A 54 5.55 21.80 20.47
CA GLY A 54 6.14 23.11 20.77
C GLY A 54 5.75 24.22 19.81
N GLN A 55 5.04 23.93 18.71
CA GLN A 55 4.41 24.97 17.89
C GLN A 55 3.03 25.34 18.46
N PRO A 56 2.73 26.65 18.61
CA PRO A 56 1.52 27.09 19.28
C PRO A 56 0.29 26.83 18.41
N ASN A 57 -0.44 25.72 18.67
CA ASN A 57 -1.78 25.40 18.15
C ASN A 57 -2.16 26.13 16.85
N LEU A 58 -1.34 26.00 15.82
CA LEU A 58 -1.65 26.61 14.54
C LEU A 58 -2.63 25.67 13.86
N ALA A 59 -3.81 26.18 13.55
CA ALA A 59 -4.71 25.49 12.66
C ALA A 59 -3.94 25.12 11.38
N PRO A 60 -4.08 23.88 10.87
CA PRO A 60 -3.40 23.47 9.65
C PRO A 60 -3.78 24.40 8.49
N SER A 61 -2.83 24.65 7.59
CA SER A 61 -3.10 25.38 6.36
C SER A 61 -4.16 24.66 5.52
N PRO A 62 -4.93 25.38 4.69
CA PRO A 62 -5.89 24.75 3.77
C PRO A 62 -5.23 23.73 2.83
N GLU A 63 -3.97 23.99 2.43
CA GLU A 63 -3.14 23.07 1.65
C GLU A 63 -2.90 21.74 2.38
N CYS A 64 -2.53 21.79 3.67
CA CYS A 64 -2.35 20.58 4.48
C CYS A 64 -3.67 19.81 4.64
N CYS A 65 -4.78 20.50 4.89
CA CYS A 65 -6.09 19.87 4.98
C CYS A 65 -6.53 19.23 3.65
N SER A 66 -6.26 19.88 2.52
CA SER A 66 -6.56 19.33 1.19
C SER A 66 -5.71 18.11 0.91
N ALA A 67 -4.41 18.16 1.18
CA ALA A 67 -3.53 17.00 1.05
C ALA A 67 -3.99 15.81 1.91
N LEU A 68 -4.42 16.06 3.15
CA LEU A 68 -5.00 15.04 4.04
C LEU A 68 -6.28 14.41 3.50
N GLN A 69 -7.14 15.18 2.84
CA GLN A 69 -8.38 14.67 2.25
C GLN A 69 -8.14 13.74 1.06
N HIS A 70 -7.01 13.90 0.37
CA HIS A 70 -6.65 13.09 -0.78
C HIS A 70 -6.02 11.74 -0.44
N VAL A 71 -5.57 11.54 0.81
CA VAL A 71 -4.92 10.31 1.24
C VAL A 71 -5.97 9.23 1.55
N ASP A 72 -5.77 8.01 1.05
CA ASP A 72 -6.62 6.88 1.41
C ASP A 72 -6.55 6.59 2.94
N GLN A 73 -7.71 6.53 3.60
CA GLN A 73 -7.77 6.33 5.05
C GLN A 73 -7.21 4.97 5.49
N THR A 74 -7.33 3.93 4.66
CA THR A 74 -6.78 2.60 4.98
C THR A 74 -5.25 2.62 4.92
N CYS A 75 -4.70 3.26 3.89
CA CYS A 75 -3.27 3.54 3.76
C CYS A 75 -2.73 4.29 5.00
N LEU A 76 -3.39 5.39 5.38
CA LEU A 76 -2.96 6.21 6.51
C LEU A 76 -3.00 5.42 7.83
N CYS A 77 -4.11 4.74 8.11
CA CYS A 77 -4.28 3.94 9.33
C CYS A 77 -3.27 2.79 9.42
N ASN A 78 -3.05 2.08 8.31
CA ASN A 78 -2.09 0.97 8.29
C ASN A 78 -0.66 1.48 8.50
N THR A 79 -0.31 2.59 7.87
CA THR A 79 1.01 3.22 8.03
C THR A 79 1.23 3.65 9.48
N LEU A 80 0.26 4.32 10.11
CA LEU A 80 0.35 4.73 11.52
C LEU A 80 0.48 3.53 12.45
N ARG A 81 -0.25 2.44 12.19
CA ARG A 81 -0.15 1.20 12.96
C ARG A 81 1.24 0.57 12.84
N VAL A 82 1.79 0.50 11.63
CA VAL A 82 3.14 -0.03 11.42
C VAL A 82 4.17 0.89 12.10
N ALA A 83 4.04 2.20 11.94
CA ALA A 83 4.95 3.18 12.53
C ALA A 83 4.95 3.12 14.07
N SER A 84 3.80 2.90 14.72
CA SER A 84 3.74 2.75 16.18
C SER A 84 4.33 1.43 16.69
N GLN A 85 4.34 0.40 15.85
CA GLN A 85 4.94 -0.92 16.15
C GLN A 85 6.42 -1.00 15.72
N MET A 86 6.90 -0.10 14.86
CA MET A 86 8.30 -0.08 14.42
C MET A 86 9.30 -0.01 15.57
N PRO A 87 9.13 0.86 16.59
CA PRO A 87 10.06 0.93 17.72
C PRO A 87 10.24 -0.43 18.40
N SER A 88 9.14 -1.12 18.72
CA SER A 88 9.22 -2.43 19.36
C SER A 88 9.80 -3.50 18.43
N ALA A 89 9.50 -3.45 17.13
CA ALA A 89 10.13 -4.32 16.13
C ALA A 89 11.65 -4.08 16.02
N CYS A 90 12.13 -2.87 16.32
CA CYS A 90 13.55 -2.53 16.39
C CYS A 90 14.17 -2.75 17.78
N GLY A 91 13.44 -3.31 18.76
CA GLY A 91 13.92 -3.50 20.12
C GLY A 91 14.01 -2.22 20.97
N LEU A 92 13.37 -1.14 20.53
CA LEU A 92 13.24 0.11 21.27
C LEU A 92 12.01 0.07 22.19
N PRO A 93 12.00 0.86 23.27
CA PRO A 93 10.80 1.00 24.10
C PRO A 93 9.61 1.46 23.25
N ALA A 94 8.45 0.86 23.52
CA ALA A 94 7.22 1.19 22.81
C ALA A 94 6.83 2.66 23.05
N LEU A 95 6.40 3.33 21.99
CA LEU A 95 5.87 4.69 22.08
C LEU A 95 4.45 4.64 22.66
N SER A 96 4.24 5.27 23.81
CA SER A 96 2.92 5.52 24.37
C SER A 96 2.52 6.95 24.04
N CYS A 97 1.98 7.16 22.85
CA CYS A 97 1.39 8.45 22.47
C CYS A 97 -0.01 8.54 23.11
N GLY A 98 -0.16 9.38 24.13
CA GLY A 98 -1.43 9.63 24.83
C GLY A 98 -2.34 10.59 24.10
#